data_AF-A0A7Y5QY67-F1
#
_entry.id   AF-A0A7Y5QY67-F1
#
_cell.length_a   1.000
_cell.length_b   1.000
_cell.length_c   1.000
_cell.angle_alpha   90.00
_cell.angle_beta   90.00
_cell.angle_gamma   90.00
#
_symmetry.space_group_name_H-M   'P 1'
#
loop_
_entity.id
_entity.type
_entity.pdbx_description
1 polymer ?
#
loop_
_entity_poly.entity_id
_entity_poly.type
_entity_poly.pdbx_seq_one_letter_code
_entity_poly.pdbx_strand_id
1 'polypeptide(L)'
;MEGDATLPYRVATMQHLVTTEALLVSLRSDVRAGRRDTTIARWAGDLLGTTRMLRDSPAGEDPQLKRLLEDLELVLAQIARLPGARGEAADLSLIDDAVQRRQLMTRLRAITPGT
;
A
#
# COMPACT_ATOMS: atom_id res chain seq x y z
N MET A 1 -12.03 29.00 5.17
CA MET A 1 -13.02 27.91 5.15
C MET A 1 -12.25 26.66 4.71
N GLU A 2 -11.58 25.96 5.63
CA GLU A 2 -10.65 24.86 5.28
C GLU A 2 -11.04 23.49 5.87
N GLY A 3 -12.13 23.41 6.65
CA GLY A 3 -12.52 22.18 7.34
C GLY A 3 -13.30 21.17 6.49
N ASP A 4 -13.86 21.58 5.35
CA ASP A 4 -14.81 20.77 4.58
C ASP A 4 -14.11 19.82 3.59
N ALA A 5 -12.98 20.25 3.00
CA ALA A 5 -12.19 19.43 2.09
C ALA A 5 -11.42 18.30 2.82
N THR A 6 -11.06 18.49 4.08
CA THR A 6 -10.29 17.48 4.83
C THR A 6 -11.07 16.19 5.06
N LEU A 7 -12.40 16.26 5.18
CA LEU A 7 -13.30 15.11 5.41
C LEU A 7 -13.36 14.13 4.24
N PRO A 8 -13.65 14.53 2.98
CA PRO A 8 -13.66 13.63 1.83
C PRO A 8 -12.27 13.04 1.58
N TYR A 9 -11.18 13.79 1.77
CA TYR A 9 -9.83 13.23 1.68
C TYR A 9 -9.54 12.21 2.79
N ARG A 10 -10.07 12.40 4.00
CA ARG A 10 -9.96 11.41 5.09
C ARG A 10 -10.67 10.11 4.74
N VAL A 11 -11.88 10.19 4.21
CA VAL A 11 -12.67 9.02 3.78
C VAL A 11 -11.98 8.30 2.62
N ALA A 12 -11.55 9.03 1.60
CA ALA A 12 -10.82 8.48 0.46
C ALA A 12 -9.52 7.80 0.90
N THR A 13 -8.80 8.42 1.85
CA THR A 13 -7.60 7.83 2.45
C THR A 13 -7.93 6.52 3.16
N MET A 14 -8.93 6.50 4.06
CA MET A 14 -9.30 5.28 4.78
C MET A 14 -9.67 4.14 3.84
N GLN A 15 -10.47 4.43 2.81
CA GLN A 15 -10.83 3.43 1.79
C GLN A 15 -9.59 2.90 1.07
N HIS A 16 -8.68 3.79 0.67
CA HIS A 16 -7.42 3.42 0.05
C HIS A 16 -6.54 2.55 0.95
N LEU A 17 -6.47 2.85 2.26
CA LEU A 17 -5.72 2.04 3.22
C LEU A 17 -6.30 0.63 3.38
N VAL A 18 -7.63 0.49 3.44
CA VAL A 18 -8.31 -0.82 3.49
C VAL A 18 -8.03 -1.63 2.22
N THR A 19 -8.15 -1.02 1.04
CA THR A 19 -7.84 -1.69 -0.23
C THR A 19 -6.38 -2.12 -0.31
N THR A 20 -5.46 -1.27 0.18
CA THR A 20 -4.03 -1.58 0.21
C THR A 20 -3.72 -2.71 1.20
N GLU A 21 -4.37 -2.77 2.36
CA GLU A 21 -4.24 -3.90 3.29
C GLU A 21 -4.70 -5.20 2.63
N ALA A 22 -5.85 -5.20 1.95
CA ALA A 22 -6.37 -6.38 1.26
C ALA A 22 -5.40 -6.91 0.18
N LEU A 23 -4.80 -6.01 -0.61
CA LEU A 23 -3.75 -6.36 -1.58
C LEU A 23 -2.57 -7.06 -0.89
N LEU A 24 -2.05 -6.47 0.19
CA LEU A 24 -0.89 -7.00 0.89
C LEU A 24 -1.18 -8.36 1.56
N VAL A 25 -2.41 -8.57 2.05
CA VAL A 25 -2.85 -9.89 2.53
C VAL A 25 -2.90 -10.93 1.41
N SER A 26 -3.42 -10.55 0.23
CA SER A 26 -3.45 -11.41 -0.95
C SER A 26 -2.05 -11.78 -1.43
N LEU A 27 -1.15 -10.79 -1.54
CA LEU A 27 0.27 -10.99 -1.88
C LEU A 27 0.92 -12.03 -0.96
N ARG A 28 0.77 -11.87 0.35
CA ARG A 28 1.34 -12.79 1.34
C ARG A 28 0.80 -14.21 1.20
N SER A 29 -0.48 -14.34 0.88
CA SER A 29 -1.12 -15.64 0.66
C SER A 29 -0.54 -16.34 -0.57
N ASP A 30 -0.28 -15.59 -1.63
CA ASP A 30 0.33 -16.12 -2.85
C ASP A 30 1.81 -16.48 -2.68
N VAL A 31 2.58 -15.64 -1.98
CA VAL A 31 3.98 -15.95 -1.61
C VAL A 31 4.05 -17.26 -0.82
N ARG A 32 3.20 -17.43 0.19
CA ARG A 32 3.14 -18.66 1.00
C ARG A 32 2.71 -19.89 0.19
N ALA A 33 1.82 -19.71 -0.78
CA ALA A 33 1.37 -20.76 -1.66
C ALA A 33 2.34 -21.03 -2.84
N GLY A 34 3.42 -20.26 -2.97
CA GLY A 34 4.32 -20.31 -4.13
C GLY A 34 3.66 -19.91 -5.45
N ARG A 35 2.51 -19.23 -5.39
CA ARG A 35 1.75 -18.77 -6.55
C ARG A 35 2.28 -17.43 -7.04
N ARG A 36 2.14 -17.21 -8.34
CA ARG A 36 2.58 -15.99 -9.04
C ARG A 36 1.40 -15.40 -9.76
N ASP A 37 0.71 -14.48 -9.11
CA ASP A 37 -0.40 -13.75 -9.74
C ASP A 37 0.09 -12.41 -10.30
N THR A 38 0.18 -12.33 -11.63
CA THR A 38 0.53 -11.09 -12.34
C THR A 38 -0.51 -9.98 -12.15
N THR A 39 -1.72 -10.32 -11.70
CA THR A 39 -2.79 -9.37 -11.39
C THR A 39 -2.43 -8.51 -10.18
N ILE A 40 -1.73 -9.07 -9.18
CA ILE A 40 -1.31 -8.34 -7.98
C ILE A 40 -0.39 -7.17 -8.34
N ALA A 41 0.50 -7.34 -9.31
CA ALA A 41 1.39 -6.28 -9.76
C ALA A 41 0.63 -5.15 -10.48
N ARG A 42 -0.38 -5.49 -11.28
CA ARG A 42 -1.26 -4.49 -11.90
C ARG A 42 -2.02 -3.69 -10.84
N TRP A 43 -2.65 -4.37 -9.88
CA TRP A 43 -3.36 -3.71 -8.78
C TRP A 43 -2.45 -2.84 -7.90
N ALA A 44 -1.22 -3.27 -7.67
CA ALA A 44 -0.23 -2.45 -6.96
C ALA A 44 0.09 -1.15 -7.73
N GLY A 45 0.14 -1.20 -9.07
CA GLY A 45 0.31 -0.02 -9.91
C GLY A 45 -0.85 0.98 -9.81
N ASP A 46 -2.09 0.48 -9.80
CA ASP A 46 -3.28 1.32 -9.65
C ASP A 46 -3.29 2.00 -8.26
N LEU A 47 -3.02 1.23 -7.21
CA LEU A 47 -2.92 1.75 -5.84
C LEU A 47 -1.76 2.73 -5.65
N LEU A 48 -0.64 2.53 -6.35
CA LEU A 48 0.49 3.46 -6.33
C LEU A 48 0.08 4.84 -6.87
N GLY A 49 -0.70 4.86 -7.95
CA GLY A 49 -1.26 6.09 -8.52
C GLY A 49 -2.10 6.86 -7.49
N THR A 50 -3.05 6.17 -6.85
CA THR A 50 -3.89 6.75 -5.80
C THR A 50 -3.08 7.22 -4.59
N THR A 51 -2.06 6.46 -4.17
CA THR A 51 -1.18 6.82 -3.04
C THR A 51 -0.47 8.14 -3.28
N ARG A 52 0.08 8.34 -4.49
CA ARG A 52 0.75 9.59 -4.87
C ARG A 52 -0.23 10.77 -4.87
N MET A 53 -1.41 10.57 -5.45
CA MET A 53 -2.46 11.60 -5.46
C MET A 53 -2.89 11.99 -4.03
N LEU A 54 -3.06 11.03 -3.13
CA LEU A 54 -3.41 11.30 -1.73
C LEU A 54 -2.29 12.01 -0.98
N ARG A 55 -1.02 11.66 -1.23
CA ARG A 55 0.12 12.35 -0.62
C ARG A 55 0.24 13.79 -1.07
N ASP A 56 -0.09 14.07 -2.32
CA ASP A 56 -0.08 15.42 -2.89
C ASP A 56 -1.37 16.21 -2.56
N SER A 57 -2.30 15.61 -1.79
CA SER A 57 -3.54 16.21 -1.32
C SER A 57 -3.46 16.72 0.13
N PRO A 58 -4.48 17.40 0.67
CA PRO A 58 -4.54 17.80 2.08
C PRO A 58 -4.37 16.65 3.09
N ALA A 59 -4.59 15.39 2.69
CA ALA A 59 -4.28 14.23 3.52
C ALA A 59 -2.76 14.11 3.83
N GLY A 60 -1.90 14.63 2.95
CA GLY A 60 -0.45 14.67 3.14
C GLY A 60 0.04 15.74 4.13
N GLU A 61 -0.84 16.59 4.66
CA GLU A 61 -0.47 17.59 5.67
C GLU A 61 -0.27 16.97 7.07
N ASP A 62 -0.93 15.84 7.35
CA ASP A 62 -0.72 15.08 8.59
C ASP A 62 0.62 14.33 8.51
N PRO A 63 1.60 14.63 9.39
CA PRO A 63 2.94 14.02 9.34
C PRO A 63 2.93 12.50 9.52
N GLN A 64 1.99 11.95 10.31
CA GLN A 64 1.89 10.51 10.53
C GLN A 64 1.34 9.83 9.28
N LEU A 65 0.29 10.40 8.70
CA LEU A 65 -0.33 9.86 7.49
C LEU A 65 0.61 9.98 6.28
N LYS A 66 1.31 11.11 6.13
CA LYS A 66 2.29 11.32 5.08
C LYS A 66 3.38 10.23 5.08
N ARG A 67 3.96 9.93 6.24
CA ARG A 67 4.98 8.87 6.37
C ARG A 67 4.43 7.50 5.98
N LEU A 68 3.17 7.21 6.33
CA LEU A 68 2.53 5.97 5.92
C LEU A 68 2.38 5.92 4.39
N LEU A 69 1.89 6.99 3.77
CA LEU A 69 1.72 7.06 2.31
C LEU A 69 3.07 6.94 1.58
N GLU A 70 4.15 7.52 2.10
CA GLU A 70 5.51 7.37 1.56
C GLU A 70 6.01 5.92 1.65
N ASP A 71 5.80 5.27 2.80
CA ASP A 71 6.14 3.86 2.99
C ASP A 71 5.34 2.95 2.05
N LEU A 72 4.03 3.22 1.88
CA LEU A 72 3.16 2.50 0.96
C LEU A 72 3.58 2.71 -0.50
N GLU A 73 3.95 3.94 -0.89
CA GLU A 73 4.44 4.22 -2.23
C GLU A 73 5.64 3.33 -2.58
N LEU A 74 6.62 3.24 -1.66
CA LEU A 74 7.82 2.45 -1.88
C LEU A 74 7.50 0.96 -2.05
N VAL A 75 6.59 0.41 -1.25
CA VAL A 75 6.21 -1.01 -1.34
C VAL A 75 5.39 -1.29 -2.59
N LEU A 76 4.40 -0.45 -2.91
CA LEU A 76 3.57 -0.61 -4.10
C LEU A 76 4.39 -0.48 -5.38
N ALA A 77 5.37 0.43 -5.42
CA ALA A 77 6.31 0.55 -6.53
C ALA A 77 7.18 -0.70 -6.73
N GLN A 78 7.57 -1.38 -5.64
CA GLN A 78 8.30 -2.64 -5.73
C GLN A 78 7.40 -3.77 -6.25
N ILE A 79 6.18 -3.89 -5.72
CA ILE A 79 5.21 -4.92 -6.16
C ILE A 79 4.84 -4.74 -7.63
N ALA A 80 4.57 -3.49 -8.06
CA ALA A 80 4.19 -3.21 -9.45
C ALA A 80 5.30 -3.52 -10.46
N ARG A 81 6.56 -3.57 -10.02
CA ARG A 81 7.73 -3.89 -10.86
C ARG A 81 8.09 -5.37 -10.90
N LEU A 82 7.41 -6.23 -10.12
CA LEU A 82 7.65 -7.67 -10.10
C LEU A 82 7.55 -8.36 -11.48
N PRO A 83 6.49 -8.16 -12.29
CA PRO A 83 6.37 -8.81 -13.59
C PRO A 83 7.44 -8.24 -14.52
N GLY A 84 8.45 -9.06 -14.81
CA GLY A 84 9.59 -8.67 -15.67
C GLY A 84 10.96 -8.68 -14.97
N ALA A 85 11.02 -8.92 -13.66
CA ALA A 85 12.30 -9.12 -12.97
C ALA A 85 12.82 -10.55 -13.17
N ARG A 86 14.09 -10.74 -13.54
CA ARG A 86 14.68 -12.07 -13.67
C ARG A 86 14.94 -12.64 -12.26
N GLY A 87 14.04 -13.49 -11.74
CA GLY A 87 14.12 -14.01 -10.37
C GLY A 87 12.93 -13.66 -9.46
N GLU A 88 11.75 -13.45 -10.03
CA GLU A 88 10.52 -12.94 -9.38
C GLU A 88 10.14 -13.58 -8.04
N ALA A 89 10.46 -14.86 -7.81
CA ALA A 89 10.16 -15.53 -6.54
C ALA A 89 11.04 -15.06 -5.37
N ALA A 90 12.32 -14.76 -5.64
CA ALA A 90 13.21 -14.20 -4.63
C ALA A 90 12.83 -12.75 -4.33
N ASP A 91 12.49 -11.97 -5.37
CA ASP A 91 12.02 -10.59 -5.21
C ASP A 91 10.70 -10.52 -4.42
N LEU A 92 9.76 -11.43 -4.65
CA LEU A 92 8.52 -11.54 -3.88
C LEU A 92 8.75 -11.76 -2.38
N SER A 93 9.69 -12.65 -2.01
CA SER A 93 10.03 -12.88 -0.60
C SER A 93 10.71 -11.67 0.04
N LEU A 94 11.57 -10.97 -0.69
CA LEU A 94 12.21 -9.74 -0.21
C LEU A 94 11.19 -8.61 0.02
N ILE A 95 10.15 -8.54 -0.80
CA ILE A 95 9.04 -7.60 -0.62
C ILE A 95 8.23 -7.94 0.63
N ASP A 96 7.88 -9.22 0.88
CA ASP A 96 7.19 -9.61 2.12
C ASP A 96 8.03 -9.25 3.35
N ASP A 97 9.34 -9.53 3.31
CA ASP A 97 10.26 -9.15 4.39
C ASP A 97 10.30 -7.63 4.61
N ALA A 98 10.31 -6.82 3.52
CA ALA A 98 10.28 -5.37 3.62
C ALA A 98 8.97 -4.86 4.24
N VAL A 99 7.83 -5.47 3.88
CA VAL A 99 6.51 -5.17 4.47
C VAL A 99 6.49 -5.50 5.96
N GLN A 100 7.08 -6.63 6.37
CA GLN A 100 7.20 -7.02 7.78
C GLN A 100 8.12 -6.06 8.56
N ARG A 101 9.32 -5.76 8.03
CA ARG A 101 10.32 -4.91 8.70
C ARG A 101 9.80 -3.49 8.96
N ARG A 102 9.05 -2.93 8.02
CA ARG A 102 8.45 -1.59 8.15
C ARG A 102 7.18 -1.57 9.02
N GLN A 103 6.76 -2.72 9.53
CA GLN A 103 5.54 -2.90 10.34
C GLN A 103 4.30 -2.32 9.65
N LEU A 104 4.22 -2.41 8.31
CA LEU A 104 3.17 -1.74 7.55
C LEU A 104 1.79 -2.25 7.90
N MET A 105 1.63 -3.55 8.11
CA MET A 105 0.37 -4.14 8.53
C MET A 105 -0.09 -3.59 9.89
N THR A 106 0.82 -3.47 10.84
CA THR A 106 0.53 -2.92 12.17
C THR A 106 0.15 -1.45 12.10
N ARG A 107 0.87 -0.67 11.29
CA ARG A 107 0.62 0.77 11.09
C ARG A 107 -0.68 1.03 10.35
N LEU A 108 -0.99 0.24 9.33
CA LEU A 108 -2.27 0.29 8.62
C LEU A 108 -3.40 0.09 9.62
N ARG A 109 -3.39 -1.00 10.39
CA ARG A 109 -4.41 -1.31 11.40
C ARG A 109 -4.51 -0.33 12.56
N ALA A 110 -3.45 0.42 12.85
CA ALA A 110 -3.52 1.46 13.87
C ALA A 110 -4.27 2.72 13.38
N ILE A 111 -4.36 2.91 12.06
CA ILE A 111 -4.92 4.11 11.42
C ILE A 111 -6.28 3.81 10.79
N THR A 112 -6.51 2.59 10.29
CA THR A 112 -7.85 2.10 10.00
C THR A 112 -8.53 1.71 11.30
N PRO A 113 -9.71 2.28 11.64
CA PRO A 113 -10.52 1.70 12.69
C PRO A 113 -10.81 0.25 12.30
N GLY A 114 -10.60 -0.68 13.23
CA GLY A 114 -11.06 -2.06 13.05
C GLY A 114 -12.56 -2.01 12.75
N THR A 115 -12.91 -2.32 11.50
CA THR A 115 -14.30 -2.49 11.07
C THR A 115 -14.98 -3.57 11.89
#